data_AF-A0AAD9NG52-F1
#
_entry.id   AF-A0AAD9NG52-F1
#
_cell.length_a   1.000
_cell.length_b   1.000
_cell.length_c   1.000
_cell.angle_alpha   90.00
_cell.angle_beta   90.00
_cell.angle_gamma   90.00
#
_symmetry.space_group_name_H-M   'P 1'
#
loop_
_entity.id
_entity.type
_entity.pdbx_description
1 polymer ?
#
loop_
_entity_poly.entity_id
_entity_poly.type
_entity_poly.pdbx_seq_one_letter_code
_entity_poly.pdbx_strand_id
1 'polypeptide(L)'
;MPHPQTVHYNVTVPEFAVIGVYGRRNVEPSPVQYDFFHVVDGSMIENRRDRYKRNTKRSTRLFSSSFIHHMEEGLWYIFLYNDNDSPQKVTLLGKKHTKAMTGCPKDCLGRGDCIDGQCQCEPGYQGWACSESK
;
A
#
# COMPACT_ATOMS: atom_id res chain seq x y z
N MET A 1 -11.52 24.78 -7.65
CA MET A 1 -11.21 23.44 -8.17
C MET A 1 -10.75 22.57 -7.01
N PRO A 2 -11.41 21.44 -6.74
CA PRO A 2 -10.97 20.50 -5.71
C PRO A 2 -9.67 19.83 -6.16
N HIS A 3 -8.66 19.83 -5.29
CA HIS A 3 -7.34 19.28 -5.59
C HIS A 3 -7.26 17.83 -5.08
N PRO A 4 -6.52 16.94 -5.77
CA PRO A 4 -6.26 15.59 -5.29
C PRO A 4 -5.70 15.62 -3.85
N GLN A 5 -6.17 14.71 -3.00
CA GLN A 5 -5.70 14.61 -1.63
C GLN A 5 -4.77 13.42 -1.49
N THR A 6 -3.60 13.65 -0.91
CA THR A 6 -2.69 12.56 -0.56
C THR A 6 -3.25 11.82 0.65
N VAL A 7 -3.43 10.50 0.52
CA VAL A 7 -3.87 9.61 1.58
C VAL A 7 -2.79 8.58 1.82
N HIS A 8 -2.37 8.48 3.08
CA HIS A 8 -1.47 7.43 3.54
C HIS A 8 -2.31 6.39 4.25
N TYR A 9 -2.25 5.13 3.82
CA TYR A 9 -2.89 4.04 4.54
C TYR A 9 -1.92 2.92 4.89
N ASN A 10 -2.15 2.31 6.04
CA ASN A 10 -1.41 1.16 6.52
C ASN A 10 -2.31 -0.07 6.49
N VAL A 11 -1.77 -1.18 6.01
CA VAL A 11 -2.43 -2.49 6.02
C VAL A 11 -1.61 -3.43 6.87
N THR A 12 -2.19 -3.90 7.96
CA THR A 12 -1.55 -4.82 8.90
C THR A 12 -2.18 -6.21 8.78
N VAL A 13 -1.34 -7.21 8.54
CA VAL A 13 -1.74 -8.60 8.28
C VAL A 13 -0.91 -9.58 9.13
N PRO A 14 -1.41 -10.80 9.42
CA PRO A 14 -0.61 -11.87 10.02
C PRO A 14 0.55 -12.35 9.14
N GLU A 15 1.58 -12.96 9.75
CA GLU A 15 2.78 -13.53 9.10
C GLU A 15 2.53 -14.46 7.92
N PHE A 16 1.38 -15.13 7.89
CA PHE A 16 1.05 -16.11 6.85
C PHE A 16 -0.07 -15.63 5.93
N ALA A 17 -0.53 -14.39 6.11
CA ALA A 17 -1.63 -13.84 5.34
C ALA A 17 -1.12 -13.19 4.06
N VAL A 18 -1.82 -13.44 2.95
CA VAL A 18 -1.64 -12.77 1.67
C VAL A 18 -2.95 -12.07 1.35
N ILE A 19 -2.91 -10.73 1.34
CA ILE A 19 -4.10 -9.89 1.18
C ILE A 19 -3.93 -8.99 -0.03
N GLY A 20 -4.86 -9.09 -0.98
CA GLY A 20 -5.00 -8.13 -2.06
C GLY A 20 -5.73 -6.88 -1.58
N VAL A 21 -5.19 -5.70 -1.86
CA VAL A 21 -5.78 -4.41 -1.49
C VAL A 21 -6.05 -3.63 -2.76
N TYR A 22 -7.33 -3.33 -3.00
CA TYR A 22 -7.76 -2.67 -4.21
C TYR A 22 -8.45 -1.36 -3.89
N GLY A 23 -8.33 -0.39 -4.80
CA GLY A 23 -9.04 0.87 -4.74
C GLY A 23 -9.77 1.17 -6.05
N ARG A 24 -11.00 1.68 -5.92
CA ARG A 24 -11.81 2.10 -7.06
C ARG A 24 -12.60 3.36 -6.76
N ARG A 25 -12.60 4.32 -7.69
CA ARG A 25 -13.29 5.61 -7.59
C ARG A 25 -14.64 5.57 -8.31
N ASN A 26 -15.66 6.12 -7.66
CA ASN A 26 -17.02 6.39 -8.14
C ASN A 26 -17.84 5.18 -8.63
N VAL A 27 -17.26 3.98 -8.64
CA VAL A 27 -17.91 2.74 -9.08
C VAL A 27 -17.66 1.66 -8.05
N GLU A 28 -18.66 0.80 -7.84
CA GLU A 28 -18.54 -0.33 -6.92
C GLU A 28 -17.34 -1.24 -7.27
N PRO A 29 -16.70 -1.84 -6.24
CA PRO A 29 -15.60 -2.78 -6.41
C PRO A 29 -15.84 -3.92 -7.40
N SER A 30 -14.80 -4.29 -8.15
CA SER A 30 -14.74 -5.51 -8.94
C SER A 30 -13.34 -6.11 -8.86
N PRO A 31 -13.17 -7.45 -8.73
CA PRO A 31 -11.85 -8.08 -8.74
C PRO A 31 -11.03 -7.82 -10.02
N VAL A 32 -11.69 -7.46 -11.13
CA VAL A 32 -11.05 -7.28 -12.44
C VAL A 32 -10.92 -5.81 -12.87
N GLN A 33 -11.55 -4.88 -12.16
CA GLN A 33 -11.50 -3.45 -12.49
C GLN A 33 -11.17 -2.64 -11.24
N TYR A 34 -10.01 -2.00 -11.27
CA TYR A 34 -9.47 -1.21 -10.16
C TYR A 34 -8.64 -0.05 -10.70
N ASP A 35 -8.56 1.03 -9.92
CA ASP A 35 -7.65 2.14 -10.21
C ASP A 35 -6.25 1.86 -9.65
N PHE A 36 -6.18 1.12 -8.53
CA PHE A 36 -4.93 0.60 -8.00
C PHE A 36 -5.11 -0.76 -7.31
N PHE A 37 -4.01 -1.52 -7.25
CA PHE A 37 -3.93 -2.82 -6.58
C PHE A 37 -2.56 -2.99 -5.90
N HIS A 38 -2.56 -3.55 -4.70
CA HIS A 38 -1.37 -3.94 -3.95
C HIS A 38 -1.52 -5.35 -3.39
N VAL A 39 -0.42 -6.09 -3.34
CA VAL A 39 -0.33 -7.35 -2.58
C VAL A 39 0.39 -7.09 -1.27
N VAL A 40 -0.22 -7.48 -0.15
CA VAL A 40 0.40 -7.47 1.17
C VAL A 40 0.64 -8.91 1.59
N ASP A 41 1.89 -9.35 1.50
CA ASP A 41 2.33 -10.67 1.92
C ASP A 41 3.07 -10.57 3.27
N GLY A 42 2.44 -11.11 4.31
CA GLY A 42 3.02 -11.12 5.67
C GLY A 42 4.30 -11.95 5.79
N SER A 43 4.54 -12.89 4.87
CA SER A 43 5.72 -13.77 4.88
C SER A 43 6.95 -13.11 4.27
N MET A 44 6.75 -12.16 3.33
CA MET A 44 7.85 -11.46 2.66
C MET A 44 8.49 -10.36 3.52
N ILE A 45 7.87 -9.99 4.65
CA ILE A 45 8.37 -8.97 5.58
C ILE A 45 9.23 -9.64 6.68
N GLU A 46 9.95 -10.72 6.36
CA GLU A 46 10.87 -11.38 7.29
C GLU A 46 12.22 -10.64 7.38
N ASN A 47 12.44 -9.98 8.52
CA ASN A 47 13.79 -9.64 8.95
C ASN A 47 14.55 -10.91 9.35
N ARG A 48 15.62 -11.18 8.61
CA ARG A 48 16.78 -11.99 9.02
C ARG A 48 17.14 -11.68 10.48
N ARG A 49 16.86 -12.59 11.41
CA ARG A 49 17.53 -12.84 12.72
C ARG A 49 16.48 -13.26 13.75
N ASP A 50 16.05 -14.52 13.74
CA ASP A 50 15.58 -15.16 14.97
C ASP A 50 15.60 -16.69 14.79
N ARG A 51 16.82 -17.23 14.63
CA ARG A 51 17.07 -18.67 14.68
C ARG A 51 17.43 -19.16 16.10
N TYR A 52 17.13 -18.37 17.13
CA TYR A 52 17.47 -18.70 18.52
C TYR A 52 16.26 -18.41 19.43
N LYS A 53 15.77 -19.46 20.09
CA LYS A 53 14.69 -19.48 21.10
C LYS A 53 13.26 -19.68 20.57
N ARG A 54 12.96 -20.94 20.22
CA ARG A 54 11.64 -21.51 20.53
C ARG A 54 11.51 -21.60 22.05
N ASN A 55 10.56 -20.90 22.65
CA ASN A 55 9.58 -21.43 23.61
C ASN A 55 8.82 -20.27 24.30
N THR A 56 7.94 -19.58 23.58
CA THR A 56 6.94 -18.66 24.15
C THR A 56 5.66 -18.76 23.32
N LYS A 57 4.51 -18.62 23.97
CA LYS A 57 3.16 -18.78 23.39
C LYS A 57 3.07 -18.18 21.98
N ARG A 58 2.53 -18.98 21.05
CA ARG A 58 2.41 -18.74 19.61
C ARG A 58 1.51 -17.52 19.31
N SER A 59 1.96 -16.32 19.67
CA SER A 59 1.35 -15.08 19.21
C SER A 59 1.67 -14.96 17.72
N THR A 60 0.64 -14.94 16.88
CA THR A 60 0.81 -14.65 15.45
C THR A 60 1.52 -13.32 15.30
N ARG A 61 2.65 -13.29 14.57
CA ARG A 61 3.32 -12.01 14.26
C ARG A 61 2.45 -11.24 13.28
N LEU A 62 2.42 -9.92 13.44
CA LEU A 62 1.70 -9.00 12.59
C LEU A 62 2.71 -8.13 11.85
N PHE A 63 2.46 -7.92 10.56
CA PHE A 63 3.30 -7.11 9.68
C PHE A 63 2.47 -6.00 9.07
N SER A 64 3.06 -4.81 8.93
CA SER A 64 2.37 -3.64 8.39
C SER A 64 3.09 -3.13 7.14
N SER A 65 2.33 -3.01 6.05
CA SER A 65 2.75 -2.30 4.84
C SER A 65 2.09 -0.92 4.79
N SER A 66 2.81 0.05 4.26
CA SER A 66 2.39 1.46 4.18
C SER A 66 2.33 1.91 2.73
N PHE A 67 1.23 2.58 2.36
CA PHE A 67 0.96 2.98 0.99
C PHE A 67 0.51 4.44 0.94
N ILE A 68 1.03 5.19 -0.03
CA ILE A 68 0.67 6.59 -0.26
C ILE A 68 0.01 6.69 -1.62
N HIS A 69 -1.21 7.23 -1.66
CA HIS A 69 -1.97 7.46 -2.89
C HIS A 69 -2.46 8.89 -2.98
N HIS A 70 -2.44 9.43 -4.20
CA HIS A 70 -3.09 10.70 -4.52
C HIS A 70 -4.51 10.40 -4.99
N MET A 71 -5.48 10.68 -4.13
CA MET A 71 -6.87 10.36 -4.37
C MET A 71 -7.55 11.60 -4.93
N GLU A 72 -7.94 11.55 -6.20
CA GLU A 72 -8.83 12.56 -6.79
C GLU A 72 -10.16 12.64 -6.04
N GLU A 73 -10.84 13.78 -6.12
CA GLU A 73 -12.13 13.95 -5.47
C GLU A 73 -13.15 12.92 -5.99
N GLY A 74 -13.84 12.23 -5.08
CA GLY A 74 -14.86 11.25 -5.42
C GLY A 74 -15.14 10.28 -4.28
N LEU A 75 -16.09 9.38 -4.50
CA LEU A 75 -16.34 8.28 -3.58
C LEU A 75 -15.32 7.17 -3.86
N TRP A 76 -14.50 6.83 -2.87
CA TRP A 76 -13.51 5.77 -3.00
C TRP A 76 -13.94 4.53 -2.25
N TYR A 77 -13.95 3.40 -2.95
CA TYR A 77 -14.14 2.08 -2.38
C TYR A 77 -12.80 1.40 -2.23
N ILE A 78 -12.48 0.99 -1.00
CA ILE A 78 -11.32 0.14 -0.70
C ILE A 78 -11.84 -1.24 -0.35
N PHE A 79 -11.32 -2.28 -1.01
CA PHE A 79 -11.71 -3.66 -0.75
C PHE A 79 -10.50 -4.56 -0.55
N LEU A 80 -10.67 -5.54 0.33
CA LEU A 80 -9.64 -6.48 0.74
C LEU A 80 -10.03 -7.88 0.24
N TYR A 81 -9.14 -8.52 -0.49
CA TYR A 81 -9.28 -9.89 -0.94
C TYR A 81 -8.37 -10.78 -0.10
N ASN A 82 -8.97 -11.75 0.60
CA ASN A 82 -8.22 -12.73 1.37
C ASN A 82 -7.84 -13.90 0.46
N ASP A 83 -6.56 -14.05 0.13
CA ASP A 83 -6.06 -15.13 -0.71
C ASP A 83 -5.77 -16.42 0.09
N ASN A 84 -5.95 -16.39 1.42
CA ASN A 84 -5.81 -17.57 2.26
C ASN A 84 -7.11 -18.38 2.37
N ASP A 85 -6.96 -19.70 2.50
CA ASP A 85 -8.07 -20.64 2.75
C ASP A 85 -8.86 -20.36 4.05
N SER A 86 -8.24 -19.66 5.01
CA SER A 86 -8.84 -19.34 6.30
C SER A 86 -9.05 -17.83 6.46
N PRO A 87 -10.13 -17.39 7.14
CA PRO A 87 -10.35 -15.98 7.41
C PRO A 87 -9.18 -15.35 8.16
N GLN A 88 -8.65 -14.25 7.62
CA GLN A 88 -7.56 -13.50 8.24
C GLN A 88 -8.09 -12.24 8.93
N LYS A 89 -7.56 -11.97 10.13
CA LYS A 89 -7.83 -10.71 10.83
C LYS A 89 -6.85 -9.65 10.35
N VAL A 90 -7.37 -8.64 9.66
CA VAL A 90 -6.60 -7.57 9.03
C VAL A 90 -7.02 -6.21 9.57
N THR A 91 -6.08 -5.25 9.56
CA THR A 91 -6.36 -3.86 9.94
C THR A 91 -5.99 -2.95 8.78
N LEU A 92 -6.91 -2.08 8.38
CA LEU A 92 -6.65 -1.01 7.41
C LEU A 92 -6.88 0.35 8.07
N LEU A 93 -5.85 1.19 8.10
CA LEU A 93 -5.90 2.52 8.69
C LEU A 93 -5.51 3.56 7.66
N GLY A 94 -6.49 4.29 7.13
CA GLY A 94 -6.27 5.44 6.26
C GLY A 94 -6.14 6.74 7.05
N LYS A 95 -5.19 7.59 6.65
CA LYS A 95 -5.01 8.96 7.15
C LYS A 95 -4.79 9.89 5.97
N LYS A 96 -5.55 10.98 5.92
CA LYS A 96 -5.23 12.09 5.02
C LYS A 96 -3.85 12.63 5.38
N HIS A 97 -2.96 12.69 4.42
CA HIS A 97 -1.64 13.28 4.59
C HIS A 97 -1.78 14.80 4.46
N THR A 98 -1.80 15.49 5.60
CA THR A 98 -2.08 16.94 5.67
C THR A 98 -0.88 17.82 5.34
N LYS A 99 0.34 17.25 5.29
CA LYS A 99 1.50 17.98 4.79
C LYS A 99 1.40 18.04 3.26
N ALA A 100 1.12 19.23 2.75
CA ALA A 100 1.29 19.54 1.34
C ALA A 100 2.72 19.15 0.95
N MET A 101 2.86 18.19 0.04
CA MET A 101 4.16 17.86 -0.53
C MET A 101 4.57 19.01 -1.42
N THR A 102 5.30 19.96 -0.88
CA THR A 102 6.03 20.95 -1.67
C THR A 102 7.17 20.24 -2.38
N GLY A 103 6.93 19.87 -3.64
CA GLY A 103 7.88 19.15 -4.49
C GLY A 103 7.73 17.63 -4.48
N CYS A 104 8.46 16.97 -5.37
CA CYS A 104 8.28 15.54 -5.58
C CYS A 104 8.92 14.66 -4.50
N PRO A 105 8.31 13.49 -4.26
CA PRO A 105 8.85 12.40 -3.46
C PRO A 105 10.34 12.10 -3.71
N LYS A 106 11.24 12.59 -2.85
CA LYS A 106 12.69 12.36 -3.03
C LYS A 106 13.17 12.64 -4.47
N ASP A 107 12.58 13.64 -5.12
CA ASP A 107 12.85 13.99 -6.52
C ASP A 107 12.73 12.80 -7.50
N CYS A 108 11.73 11.94 -7.25
CA CYS A 108 11.46 10.72 -8.03
C CYS A 108 12.65 9.76 -8.13
N LEU A 109 13.64 9.91 -7.23
CA LEU A 109 14.92 9.21 -7.24
C LEU A 109 15.65 9.28 -8.60
N GLY A 110 15.35 10.30 -9.42
CA GLY A 110 15.84 10.41 -10.79
C GLY A 110 15.35 9.30 -11.74
N ARG A 111 14.25 8.62 -11.41
CA ARG A 111 13.65 7.50 -12.17
C ARG A 111 12.23 7.83 -12.66
N GLY A 112 11.97 9.11 -12.86
CA GLY A 112 10.67 9.62 -13.25
C GLY A 112 10.63 11.13 -13.26
N ASP A 113 9.60 11.66 -13.90
CA ASP A 113 9.39 13.09 -14.01
C ASP A 113 8.53 13.61 -12.85
N CYS A 114 8.91 14.77 -12.31
CA CYS A 114 8.14 15.45 -11.27
C CYS A 114 7.07 16.36 -11.89
N ILE A 115 5.80 16.02 -11.71
CA ILE A 115 4.66 16.77 -12.24
C ILE A 115 3.69 17.06 -11.09
N ASP A 116 3.48 18.35 -10.76
CA ASP A 116 2.58 18.81 -9.68
C ASP A 116 2.80 18.12 -8.32
N GLY A 117 4.06 17.81 -7.99
CA GLY A 117 4.44 17.13 -6.75
C GLY A 117 4.24 15.60 -6.78
N GLN A 118 4.02 15.02 -7.96
CA GLN A 118 3.88 13.60 -8.20
C GLN A 118 4.98 13.06 -9.12
N CYS A 119 5.37 11.81 -8.90
CA CYS A 119 6.35 11.14 -9.73
C CYS A 119 5.68 10.30 -10.81
N GLN A 120 5.87 10.71 -12.07
CA GLN A 120 5.56 9.92 -13.25
C GLN A 120 6.74 8.99 -13.53
N CYS A 121 6.72 7.78 -12.98
CA CYS A 121 7.85 6.86 -13.07
C CYS A 121 8.10 6.37 -14.49
N GLU A 122 9.39 6.24 -14.83
CA GLU A 122 9.85 5.62 -16.07
C GLU A 122 9.44 4.14 -16.15
N PRO A 123 9.34 3.55 -17.36
CA PRO A 123 9.05 2.14 -17.52
C PRO A 123 10.00 1.25 -16.70
N GLY A 124 9.43 0.29 -15.96
CA GLY A 124 10.18 -0.59 -15.06
C GLY A 124 10.25 -0.11 -13.61
N TYR A 125 9.77 1.10 -13.30
CA TYR A 125 9.70 1.63 -11.94
C TYR A 125 8.27 1.93 -11.50
N GLN A 126 8.06 1.89 -10.18
CA GLN A 126 6.80 2.20 -9.51
C GLN A 126 7.02 2.66 -8.06
N GLY A 127 5.92 2.94 -7.37
CA GLY A 127 5.91 3.46 -6.00
C GLY A 127 5.96 4.98 -5.96
N TRP A 128 5.67 5.55 -4.79
CA TRP A 128 5.45 7.01 -4.65
C TRP A 128 6.65 7.86 -5.10
N ALA A 129 7.87 7.34 -4.99
CA ALA A 129 9.11 8.00 -5.38
C ALA A 129 9.87 7.25 -6.49
N CYS A 130 9.22 6.36 -7.25
CA CYS A 130 9.88 5.47 -8.21
C CYS A 130 10.95 4.58 -7.56
N SER A 131 10.71 4.17 -6.32
CA SER A 131 11.65 3.39 -5.50
C SER A 131 11.61 1.89 -5.78
N GLU A 132 10.52 1.40 -6.36
CA GLU A 132 10.27 -0.02 -6.57
C GLU A 132 10.43 -0.35 -8.05
N SER A 133 10.96 -1.53 -8.37
CA SER A 133 10.92 -2.08 -9.73
C SER A 133 9.59 -2.81 -9.97
N LYS A 134 9.07 -2.73 -11.20
CA LYS A 134 7.95 -3.54 -11.66
C LYS A 134 8.36 -4.98 -11.98
#